data_AF-A0A7C4JHF7-F1
#
_entry.id   AF-A0A7C4JHF7-F1
#
_cell.length_a   1.000
_cell.length_b   1.000
_cell.length_c   1.000
_cell.angle_alpha   90.00
_cell.angle_beta   90.00
_cell.angle_gamma   90.00
#
_symmetry.space_group_name_H-M   'P 1'
#
loop_
_entity.id
_entity.type
_entity.pdbx_description
1 polymer ?
#
loop_
_entity_poly.entity_id
_entity_poly.type
_entity_poly.pdbx_seq_one_letter_code
_entity_poly.pdbx_strand_id
1 'polypeptide(L)'
;MGLNLSTSFSTTTPWPKTPGVSGPSSEARVERFVCPLCGWETEPNPGLSPCPSCEVPLRWERTGLPSGPAFSGRGVWRYRELLPAVEPVSLGEGGTPLVPAPNPWGLDLWWKLEFLNPTGSFKDRGAAVMVAALRAFGAKILADDSSGNAGAALAAYAARAGLRAKLFVPAYASGAKLRQIEAYGAKLVRVSGTRSAATHAVRNACTAEPQLTYASHNASPYFVAGLQTLAFEIAGDLGWRVPDHLVVPVGGGGLFLGLAYGFMTLFRLGWVKKVPRIHVVQA
;
A
#
# COMPACT_ATOMS: atom_id res chain seq x y z
N MET A 1 -28.92 31.39 -28.25
CA MET A 1 -28.33 30.06 -28.49
C MET A 1 -27.85 29.51 -27.16
N GLY A 2 -28.71 28.76 -26.46
CA GLY A 2 -28.37 28.12 -25.19
C GLY A 2 -27.81 26.73 -25.44
N LEU A 3 -26.64 26.43 -24.88
CA LEU A 3 -26.07 25.09 -24.89
C LEU A 3 -26.64 24.32 -23.70
N ASN A 4 -27.47 23.34 -24.02
CA ASN A 4 -28.10 22.43 -23.09
C ASN A 4 -27.11 21.29 -22.78
N LEU A 5 -26.45 21.35 -21.62
CA LEU A 5 -25.56 20.28 -21.13
C LEU A 5 -26.37 19.32 -20.24
N SER A 6 -27.05 18.37 -20.88
CA SER A 6 -27.56 17.18 -20.21
C SER A 6 -26.83 15.96 -20.76
N THR A 7 -25.69 15.63 -20.17
CA THR A 7 -25.05 14.31 -20.32
C THR A 7 -25.26 13.55 -19.03
N SER A 8 -26.20 12.62 -19.07
CA SER A 8 -26.43 11.62 -18.03
C SER A 8 -25.20 10.74 -17.86
N PHE A 9 -24.52 10.83 -16.72
CA PHE A 9 -23.52 9.84 -16.33
C PHE A 9 -24.23 8.54 -15.93
N SER A 10 -24.11 7.51 -16.76
CA SER A 10 -24.48 6.13 -16.41
C SER A 10 -23.54 5.61 -15.31
N THR A 11 -24.07 5.34 -14.13
CA THR A 11 -23.35 4.85 -12.95
C THR A 11 -23.21 3.31 -12.90
N THR A 12 -23.19 2.62 -14.04
CA THR A 12 -23.30 1.15 -14.05
C THR A 12 -22.28 0.44 -14.94
N THR A 13 -20.99 0.75 -14.79
CA THR A 13 -19.96 -0.23 -15.16
C THR A 13 -19.76 -1.15 -13.96
N PRO A 14 -20.31 -2.38 -13.95
CA PRO A 14 -20.04 -3.33 -12.88
C PRO A 14 -18.54 -3.63 -12.81
N TRP A 15 -18.01 -3.68 -11.59
CA TRP A 15 -16.66 -4.16 -11.32
C TRP A 15 -16.44 -5.53 -11.97
N PRO A 16 -15.22 -5.85 -12.49
CA PRO A 16 -14.95 -7.14 -13.09
C PRO A 16 -15.35 -8.26 -12.13
N LYS A 17 -16.08 -9.25 -12.66
CA LYS A 17 -16.58 -10.39 -11.90
C LYS A 17 -15.42 -11.07 -11.19
N THR A 18 -15.58 -11.32 -9.90
CA THR A 18 -14.65 -12.12 -9.11
C THR A 18 -14.51 -13.50 -9.75
N PRO A 19 -13.29 -13.99 -10.04
CA PRO A 19 -13.09 -15.39 -10.38
C PRO A 19 -13.68 -16.29 -9.29
N GLY A 20 -14.34 -17.38 -9.68
CA GLY A 20 -14.92 -18.33 -8.74
C GLY A 20 -13.86 -18.90 -7.79
N VAL A 21 -14.20 -19.00 -6.50
CA VAL A 21 -13.28 -19.45 -5.44
C VAL A 21 -13.56 -20.91 -5.13
N SER A 22 -12.57 -21.77 -5.33
CA SER A 22 -12.49 -23.10 -4.71
C SER A 22 -12.21 -22.95 -3.21
N GLY A 23 -12.86 -23.78 -2.39
CA GLY A 23 -12.72 -23.78 -0.93
C GLY A 23 -11.29 -24.09 -0.45
N PRO A 24 -11.03 -24.01 0.88
CA PRO A 24 -9.69 -24.16 1.44
C PRO A 24 -9.15 -25.58 1.25
N SER A 25 -8.30 -25.76 0.24
CA SER A 25 -7.46 -26.93 0.05
C SER A 25 -6.10 -26.72 0.73
N SER A 26 -5.43 -27.82 1.09
CA SER A 26 -4.05 -27.86 1.63
C SER A 26 -2.99 -27.52 0.55
N GLU A 27 -3.30 -26.56 -0.31
CA GLU A 27 -2.47 -26.17 -1.44
C GLU A 27 -1.15 -25.54 -0.98
N ALA A 28 -0.11 -25.77 -1.76
CA ALA A 28 1.17 -25.09 -1.61
C ALA A 28 0.95 -23.57 -1.57
N ARG A 29 1.67 -22.88 -0.68
CA ARG A 29 1.66 -21.42 -0.58
C ARG A 29 2.41 -20.85 -1.78
N VAL A 30 1.67 -20.51 -2.83
CA VAL A 30 2.22 -19.91 -4.05
C VAL A 30 1.88 -18.43 -4.06
N GLU A 31 2.89 -17.58 -4.21
CA GLU A 31 2.75 -16.14 -4.34
C GLU A 31 2.75 -15.73 -5.81
N ARG A 32 1.94 -14.73 -6.17
CA ARG A 32 1.81 -14.23 -7.54
C ARG A 32 1.59 -12.72 -7.54
N PHE A 33 2.04 -12.08 -8.62
CA PHE A 33 1.55 -10.77 -9.01
C PHE A 33 0.44 -10.92 -10.03
N VAL A 34 -0.68 -10.25 -9.81
CA VAL A 34 -1.91 -10.40 -10.60
C VAL A 34 -2.40 -9.04 -11.08
N CYS A 35 -2.81 -8.93 -12.34
CA CYS A 35 -3.45 -7.74 -12.87
C CYS A 35 -4.88 -7.65 -12.32
N PRO A 36 -5.27 -6.54 -11.67
CA PRO A 36 -6.62 -6.41 -11.10
C PRO A 36 -7.73 -6.28 -12.14
N LEU A 37 -7.39 -6.05 -13.42
CA LEU A 37 -8.37 -5.84 -14.50
C LEU A 37 -8.57 -7.09 -15.37
N CYS A 38 -7.48 -7.66 -15.91
CA CYS A 38 -7.55 -8.79 -16.84
C CYS A 38 -7.14 -10.14 -16.22
N GLY A 39 -6.63 -10.16 -14.99
CA GLY A 39 -6.18 -11.39 -14.34
C GLY A 39 -4.87 -11.97 -14.86
N TRP A 40 -4.12 -11.28 -15.72
CA TRP A 40 -2.76 -11.70 -16.10
C TRP A 40 -1.87 -11.83 -14.87
N GLU A 41 -1.03 -12.87 -14.82
CA GLU A 41 -0.21 -13.19 -13.65
C GLU A 41 1.28 -13.36 -14.00
N THR A 42 2.14 -13.12 -13.01
CA THR A 42 3.57 -13.42 -13.07
C THR A 42 4.12 -13.74 -11.68
N GLU A 43 5.33 -14.28 -11.63
CA GLU A 43 6.03 -14.51 -10.37
C GLU A 43 6.39 -13.19 -9.67
N PRO A 44 6.32 -13.14 -8.33
CA PRO A 44 6.81 -12.00 -7.57
C PRO A 44 8.28 -11.74 -7.88
N ASN A 45 8.61 -10.48 -8.13
CA ASN A 45 9.95 -10.06 -8.49
C ASN A 45 10.23 -8.67 -7.90
N PRO A 46 11.49 -8.17 -7.89
CA PRO A 46 11.80 -6.84 -7.36
C PRO A 46 11.46 -5.70 -8.34
N GLY A 47 11.05 -6.02 -9.57
CA GLY A 47 10.65 -5.07 -10.59
C GLY A 47 9.26 -4.47 -10.35
N LEU A 48 8.99 -3.36 -11.02
CA LEU A 48 7.74 -2.61 -10.94
C LEU A 48 7.02 -2.53 -12.29
N SER A 49 7.23 -3.53 -13.15
CA SER A 49 6.59 -3.60 -14.46
C SER A 49 5.07 -3.71 -14.29
N PRO A 50 4.28 -2.84 -14.95
CA PRO A 50 2.83 -2.96 -14.93
C PRO A 50 2.38 -4.18 -15.72
N CYS A 51 1.08 -4.46 -15.70
CA CYS A 51 0.49 -5.44 -16.61
C CYS A 51 0.85 -5.12 -18.07
N PRO A 52 1.37 -6.08 -18.86
CA PRO A 52 1.75 -5.83 -20.25
C PRO A 52 0.56 -5.53 -21.18
N SER A 53 -0.66 -5.82 -20.75
CA SER A 53 -1.88 -5.57 -21.52
C SER A 53 -2.65 -4.34 -21.02
N CYS A 54 -2.80 -4.16 -19.71
CA CYS A 54 -3.63 -3.09 -19.14
C CYS A 54 -2.83 -1.88 -18.65
N GLU A 55 -1.50 -1.98 -18.59
CA GLU A 55 -0.59 -0.93 -18.12
C GLU A 55 -0.85 -0.43 -16.68
N VAL A 56 -1.60 -1.21 -15.88
CA VAL A 56 -1.86 -0.90 -14.46
C VAL A 56 -0.88 -1.64 -13.54
N PRO A 57 -0.59 -1.09 -12.34
CA PRO A 57 0.15 -1.80 -11.30
C PRO A 57 -0.53 -3.12 -10.93
N LEU A 58 0.30 -4.13 -10.68
CA LEU A 58 -0.16 -5.45 -10.26
C LEU A 58 -0.47 -5.45 -8.75
N ARG A 59 -1.29 -6.39 -8.31
CA ARG A 59 -1.49 -6.70 -6.87
C ARG A 59 -0.72 -7.97 -6.52
N TRP A 60 -0.24 -8.05 -5.28
CA TRP A 60 0.29 -9.30 -4.74
C TRP A 60 -0.86 -10.14 -4.18
N GLU A 61 -0.87 -11.44 -4.47
CA GLU A 61 -1.80 -12.43 -3.94
C GLU A 61 -1.05 -13.73 -3.58
N ARG A 62 -1.65 -14.55 -2.70
CA ARG A 62 -1.12 -15.86 -2.31
C ARG A 62 -2.23 -16.88 -2.12
N THR A 63 -1.95 -18.14 -2.45
CA THR A 63 -2.76 -19.29 -2.05
C THR A 63 -2.42 -19.79 -0.64
N GLY A 64 -3.16 -20.79 -0.13
CA GLY A 64 -2.90 -21.33 1.21
C GLY A 64 -3.06 -20.28 2.31
N LEU A 65 -4.15 -19.51 2.23
CA LEU A 65 -4.52 -18.52 3.25
C LEU A 65 -5.11 -19.22 4.49
N PRO A 66 -4.97 -18.64 5.69
CA PRO A 66 -5.50 -19.22 6.92
C PRO A 66 -7.03 -19.41 6.83
N SER A 67 -7.54 -20.44 7.52
CA SER A 67 -8.98 -20.75 7.54
C SER A 67 -9.78 -19.75 8.38
N GLY A 68 -9.16 -19.16 9.40
CA GLY A 68 -9.83 -18.27 10.34
C GLY A 68 -8.93 -17.13 10.81
N PRO A 69 -9.54 -16.10 11.43
CA PRO A 69 -8.84 -14.86 11.73
C PRO A 69 -8.13 -14.89 13.10
N ALA A 70 -7.32 -15.91 13.34
CA ALA A 70 -6.58 -16.10 14.58
C ALA A 70 -5.11 -15.65 14.40
N PHE A 71 -4.82 -14.39 14.72
CA PHE A 71 -3.49 -13.80 14.51
C PHE A 71 -2.73 -13.50 15.81
N SER A 72 -1.52 -14.07 15.92
CA SER A 72 -0.55 -13.76 16.97
C SER A 72 0.45 -12.68 16.52
N GLY A 73 1.02 -11.94 17.48
CA GLY A 73 2.05 -10.93 17.21
C GLY A 73 1.52 -9.50 17.31
N ARG A 74 2.28 -8.54 16.77
CA ARG A 74 2.00 -7.09 16.84
C ARG A 74 2.16 -6.43 15.48
N GLY A 75 1.47 -5.30 15.31
CA GLY A 75 1.60 -4.46 14.12
C GLY A 75 1.18 -5.15 12.82
N VAL A 76 1.74 -4.68 11.71
CA VAL A 76 1.55 -5.22 10.36
C VAL A 76 1.87 -6.71 10.28
N TRP A 77 2.96 -7.13 10.93
CA TRP A 77 3.45 -8.50 10.83
C TRP A 77 2.63 -9.53 11.63
N ARG A 78 1.63 -9.11 12.44
CA ARG A 78 0.63 -10.07 12.96
C ARG A 78 -0.13 -10.77 11.83
N TYR A 79 -0.23 -10.12 10.66
CA TYR A 79 -0.88 -10.65 9.47
C TYR A 79 0.08 -11.34 8.51
N ARG A 80 1.23 -11.85 8.97
CA ARG A 80 2.24 -12.52 8.12
C ARG A 80 1.67 -13.62 7.22
N GLU A 81 0.58 -14.27 7.65
CA GLU A 81 -0.10 -15.31 6.88
C GLU A 81 -0.98 -14.75 5.73
N LEU A 82 -1.13 -13.43 5.63
CA LEU A 82 -1.79 -12.70 4.55
C LEU A 82 -0.82 -11.75 3.82
N LEU A 83 0.49 -11.91 4.05
CA LEU A 83 1.56 -11.07 3.51
C LEU A 83 2.64 -11.92 2.82
N PRO A 84 3.55 -11.31 2.04
CA PRO A 84 4.71 -12.00 1.47
C PRO A 84 5.49 -12.78 2.54
N ALA A 85 5.91 -14.00 2.21
CA ALA A 85 6.65 -14.90 3.05
C ALA A 85 8.13 -14.48 3.14
N VAL A 86 8.38 -13.37 3.82
CA VAL A 86 9.70 -12.74 3.95
C VAL A 86 10.03 -12.46 5.40
N GLU A 87 11.32 -12.33 5.71
CA GLU A 87 11.76 -11.96 7.06
C GLU A 87 11.28 -10.52 7.38
N PRO A 88 10.53 -10.31 8.48
CA PRO A 88 9.97 -9.01 8.82
C PRO A 88 11.01 -7.89 8.93
N VAL A 89 10.68 -6.74 8.36
CA VAL A 89 11.31 -5.46 8.67
C VAL A 89 10.26 -4.60 9.35
N SER A 90 10.49 -4.25 10.62
CA SER A 90 9.50 -3.53 11.41
C SER A 90 10.12 -2.46 12.30
N LEU A 91 9.37 -1.37 12.46
CA LEU A 91 9.56 -0.32 13.46
C LEU A 91 8.39 -0.30 14.48
N GLY A 92 7.52 -1.31 14.46
CA GLY A 92 6.33 -1.40 15.32
C GLY A 92 5.06 -0.79 14.71
N GLU A 93 5.03 -0.60 13.40
CA GLU A 93 3.91 -0.05 12.65
C GLU A 93 2.65 -0.92 12.64
N GLY A 94 1.50 -0.26 12.50
CA GLY A 94 0.19 -0.88 12.72
C GLY A 94 -0.19 -0.96 14.19
N GLY A 95 -1.32 -1.60 14.48
CA GLY A 95 -1.94 -1.56 15.81
C GLY A 95 -2.31 -0.14 16.24
N THR A 96 -2.69 0.71 15.29
CA THR A 96 -3.00 2.11 15.59
C THR A 96 -4.38 2.23 16.25
N PRO A 97 -4.60 3.23 17.12
CA PRO A 97 -5.88 3.37 17.80
C PRO A 97 -7.06 3.59 16.83
N LEU A 98 -8.18 2.88 17.10
CA LEU A 98 -9.51 3.20 16.60
C LEU A 98 -10.28 3.86 17.74
N VAL A 99 -10.49 5.16 17.66
CA VAL A 99 -11.04 5.97 18.78
C VAL A 99 -12.41 6.54 18.43
N PRO A 100 -13.35 6.64 19.38
CA PRO A 100 -14.60 7.35 19.16
C PRO A 100 -14.33 8.82 18.82
N ALA A 101 -15.03 9.33 17.82
CA ALA A 101 -14.95 10.71 17.38
C ALA A 101 -16.17 11.50 17.85
N PRO A 102 -15.99 12.72 18.41
CA PRO A 102 -17.11 13.60 18.71
C PRO A 102 -17.90 13.89 17.43
N ASN A 103 -19.22 13.71 17.48
CA ASN A 103 -20.06 13.91 16.31
C ASN A 103 -21.38 14.62 16.66
N PRO A 104 -21.65 15.82 16.08
CA PRO A 104 -22.91 16.52 16.28
C PRO A 104 -24.12 15.88 15.59
N TRP A 105 -23.92 14.89 14.71
CA TRP A 105 -24.99 14.27 13.90
C TRP A 105 -25.57 12.98 14.50
N GLY A 106 -25.16 12.58 15.72
CA GLY A 106 -25.66 11.37 16.37
C GLY A 106 -25.25 10.05 15.70
N LEU A 107 -24.24 10.06 14.83
CA LEU A 107 -23.68 8.85 14.22
C LEU A 107 -22.57 8.27 15.10
N ASP A 108 -22.47 6.94 15.12
CA ASP A 108 -21.34 6.21 15.69
C ASP A 108 -20.09 6.41 14.81
N LEU A 109 -19.31 7.43 15.15
CA LEU A 109 -18.16 7.88 14.36
C LEU A 109 -16.86 7.49 15.06
N TRP A 110 -15.90 6.99 14.28
CA TRP A 110 -14.60 6.57 14.79
C TRP A 110 -13.46 7.13 13.93
N TRP A 111 -12.32 7.39 14.54
CA TRP A 111 -11.08 7.76 13.87
C TRP A 111 -10.04 6.67 13.99
N LYS A 112 -9.46 6.27 12.84
CA LYS A 112 -8.31 5.37 12.79
C LYS A 112 -7.03 6.21 12.69
N LEU A 113 -6.27 6.30 13.79
CA LEU A 113 -5.21 7.28 13.98
C LEU A 113 -3.86 6.87 13.36
N GLU A 114 -3.80 6.84 12.02
CA GLU A 114 -2.61 6.39 11.27
C GLU A 114 -1.38 7.30 11.37
N PHE A 115 -1.52 8.51 11.92
CA PHE A 115 -0.38 9.40 12.19
C PHE A 115 0.44 8.96 13.41
N LEU A 116 -0.02 7.97 14.17
CA LEU A 116 0.72 7.37 15.29
C LEU A 116 1.67 6.23 14.86
N ASN A 117 1.77 5.95 13.56
CA ASN A 117 2.82 5.07 13.04
C ASN A 117 4.22 5.71 13.18
N PRO A 118 5.31 4.91 13.19
CA PRO A 118 6.68 5.36 13.49
C PRO A 118 7.19 6.62 12.77
N THR A 119 6.87 6.83 11.49
CA THR A 119 7.29 8.00 10.71
C THR A 119 6.21 9.08 10.62
N GLY A 120 5.08 8.87 11.30
CA GLY A 120 3.95 9.78 11.38
C GLY A 120 2.91 9.59 10.26
N SER A 121 2.86 8.42 9.59
CA SER A 121 1.86 8.19 8.54
C SER A 121 1.59 6.70 8.25
N PHE A 122 0.46 6.43 7.62
CA PHE A 122 0.08 5.09 7.14
C PHE A 122 1.09 4.47 6.14
N LYS A 123 2.00 5.27 5.55
CA LYS A 123 2.99 4.80 4.57
C LYS A 123 3.93 3.76 5.16
N ASP A 124 4.08 3.75 6.48
CA ASP A 124 4.87 2.78 7.22
C ASP A 124 4.43 1.35 6.97
N ARG A 125 3.11 1.12 6.89
CA ARG A 125 2.57 -0.22 6.66
C ARG A 125 3.03 -0.81 5.31
N GLY A 126 2.98 0.01 4.27
CA GLY A 126 3.46 -0.37 2.94
C GLY A 126 4.98 -0.48 2.87
N ALA A 127 5.70 0.45 3.52
CA ALA A 127 7.16 0.45 3.52
C ALA A 127 7.74 -0.78 4.23
N ALA A 128 7.15 -1.20 5.35
CA ALA A 128 7.55 -2.41 6.08
C ALA A 128 7.58 -3.64 5.16
N VAL A 129 6.48 -3.89 4.46
CA VAL A 129 6.32 -5.06 3.60
C VAL A 129 7.17 -4.94 2.33
N MET A 130 7.15 -3.77 1.67
CA MET A 130 7.94 -3.55 0.46
C MET A 130 9.44 -3.68 0.70
N VAL A 131 9.96 -3.08 1.78
CA VAL A 131 11.40 -3.15 2.10
C VAL A 131 11.82 -4.58 2.47
N ALA A 132 11.01 -5.29 3.24
CA ALA A 132 11.26 -6.69 3.56
C ALA A 132 11.30 -7.57 2.30
N ALA A 133 10.35 -7.37 1.38
CA ALA A 133 10.32 -8.08 0.10
C ALA A 133 11.54 -7.78 -0.76
N LEU A 134 11.85 -6.50 -0.98
CA LEU A 134 13.02 -6.10 -1.78
C LEU A 134 14.34 -6.58 -1.16
N ARG A 135 14.46 -6.60 0.18
CA ARG A 135 15.60 -7.20 0.89
C ARG A 135 15.72 -8.70 0.59
N ALA A 136 14.61 -9.44 0.57
CA ALA A 136 14.60 -10.86 0.23
C ALA A 136 15.06 -11.13 -1.21
N PHE A 137 14.78 -10.22 -2.14
CA PHE A 137 15.33 -10.24 -3.51
C PHE A 137 16.77 -9.72 -3.63
N GLY A 138 17.45 -9.46 -2.50
CA GLY A 138 18.86 -9.09 -2.48
C GLY A 138 19.15 -7.61 -2.75
N ALA A 139 18.13 -6.73 -2.72
CA ALA A 139 18.33 -5.29 -2.89
C ALA A 139 19.38 -4.74 -1.92
N LYS A 140 20.20 -3.79 -2.38
CA LYS A 140 21.27 -3.15 -1.58
C LYS A 140 21.06 -1.66 -1.40
N ILE A 141 20.53 -1.00 -2.43
CA ILE A 141 20.21 0.43 -2.41
C ILE A 141 18.80 0.61 -2.98
N LEU A 142 17.89 1.13 -2.17
CA LEU A 142 16.54 1.46 -2.61
C LEU A 142 16.51 2.88 -3.16
N ALA A 143 15.73 3.09 -4.21
CA ALA A 143 15.52 4.40 -4.81
C ALA A 143 14.03 4.72 -4.94
N ASP A 144 13.61 5.95 -4.62
CA ASP A 144 12.22 6.41 -4.78
C ASP A 144 12.19 7.91 -5.11
N ASP A 145 11.10 8.38 -5.70
CA ASP A 145 10.89 9.74 -6.20
C ASP A 145 9.96 10.60 -5.31
N SER A 146 9.77 10.23 -4.04
CA SER A 146 8.93 10.96 -3.09
C SER A 146 9.73 11.90 -2.19
N SER A 147 9.30 13.16 -2.17
CA SER A 147 9.71 14.17 -1.18
C SER A 147 8.86 14.17 0.09
N GLY A 148 7.87 13.28 0.21
CA GLY A 148 6.86 13.30 1.28
C GLY A 148 6.91 12.10 2.22
N ASN A 149 5.76 11.75 2.79
CA ASN A 149 5.61 10.64 3.74
C ASN A 149 6.14 9.30 3.21
N ALA A 150 5.98 9.00 1.93
CA ALA A 150 6.47 7.74 1.36
C ALA A 150 8.01 7.68 1.33
N GLY A 151 8.67 8.80 1.00
CA GLY A 151 10.14 8.89 1.05
C GLY A 151 10.66 8.78 2.48
N ALA A 152 10.00 9.43 3.44
CA ALA A 152 10.35 9.32 4.86
C ALA A 152 10.19 7.89 5.40
N ALA A 153 9.08 7.22 5.06
CA ALA A 153 8.87 5.82 5.39
C ALA A 153 9.96 4.93 4.75
N LEU A 154 10.18 5.05 3.44
CA LEU A 154 11.21 4.25 2.76
C LEU A 154 12.59 4.41 3.41
N ALA A 155 13.00 5.64 3.73
CA ALA A 155 14.28 5.92 4.37
C ALA A 155 14.39 5.25 5.75
N ALA A 156 13.36 5.36 6.59
CA ALA A 156 13.34 4.74 7.92
C ALA A 156 13.43 3.21 7.86
N TYR A 157 12.65 2.58 6.98
CA TYR A 157 12.62 1.12 6.86
C TYR A 157 13.85 0.57 6.15
N ALA A 158 14.42 1.30 5.18
CA ALA A 158 15.70 0.95 4.58
C ALA A 158 16.81 0.93 5.64
N ALA A 159 16.89 1.99 6.47
CA ALA A 159 17.85 2.05 7.57
C ALA A 159 17.67 0.90 8.55
N ARG A 160 16.41 0.60 8.95
CA ARG A 160 16.07 -0.52 9.82
C ARG A 160 16.49 -1.89 9.26
N ALA A 161 16.44 -2.04 7.94
CA ALA A 161 16.80 -3.24 7.21
C ALA A 161 18.31 -3.34 6.87
N GLY A 162 19.12 -2.34 7.23
CA GLY A 162 20.54 -2.28 6.86
C GLY A 162 20.77 -2.00 5.37
N LEU A 163 19.79 -1.40 4.69
CA LEU A 163 19.86 -1.01 3.28
C LEU A 163 20.18 0.48 3.16
N ARG A 164 20.80 0.87 2.04
CA ARG A 164 20.95 2.29 1.68
C ARG A 164 19.70 2.78 0.96
N ALA A 165 19.41 4.07 1.06
CA ALA A 165 18.33 4.70 0.31
C ALA A 165 18.80 5.97 -0.42
N LYS A 166 18.37 6.14 -1.67
CA LYS A 166 18.56 7.36 -2.49
C LYS A 166 17.18 7.92 -2.88
N LEU A 167 16.86 9.15 -2.48
CA LEU A 167 15.55 9.76 -2.74
C LEU A 167 15.73 10.88 -3.76
N PHE A 168 15.11 10.73 -4.92
CA PHE A 168 15.12 11.71 -5.99
C PHE A 168 13.97 12.69 -5.76
N VAL A 169 14.29 13.94 -5.44
CA VAL A 169 13.30 14.95 -5.07
C VAL A 169 13.46 16.20 -5.92
N PRO A 170 12.37 16.92 -6.24
CA PRO A 170 12.50 18.22 -6.92
C PRO A 170 13.45 19.14 -6.15
N ALA A 171 14.28 19.91 -6.86
CA ALA A 171 15.29 20.77 -6.24
C ALA A 171 14.67 21.82 -5.29
N TYR A 172 13.47 22.30 -5.61
CA TYR A 172 12.71 23.23 -4.77
C TYR A 172 12.04 22.59 -3.54
N ALA A 173 11.99 21.25 -3.46
CA ALA A 173 11.38 20.59 -2.31
C ALA A 173 12.17 20.94 -1.04
N SER A 174 11.48 21.28 0.04
CA SER A 174 12.12 21.65 1.30
C SER A 174 11.19 21.32 2.47
N GLY A 175 11.69 21.49 3.70
CA GLY A 175 10.88 21.36 4.91
C GLY A 175 11.12 20.09 5.72
N ALA A 176 10.23 19.85 6.67
CA ALA A 176 10.42 18.84 7.72
C ALA A 176 10.57 17.42 7.19
N LYS A 177 9.87 17.07 6.10
CA LYS A 177 9.94 15.72 5.53
C LYS A 177 11.29 15.38 4.90
N LEU A 178 11.95 16.36 4.27
CA LEU A 178 13.30 16.13 3.74
C LEU A 178 14.32 15.96 4.85
N ARG A 179 14.22 16.78 5.91
CA ARG A 179 15.05 16.61 7.11
C ARG A 179 14.84 15.25 7.77
N GLN A 180 13.59 14.78 7.82
CA GLN A 180 13.27 13.44 8.33
C GLN A 180 13.92 12.33 7.48
N ILE A 181 13.86 12.46 6.14
CA ILE A 181 14.53 11.52 5.21
C ILE A 181 16.05 11.51 5.47
N GLU A 182 16.69 12.67 5.52
CA GLU A 182 18.14 12.78 5.77
C GLU A 182 18.55 12.26 7.15
N ALA A 183 17.73 12.51 8.18
CA ALA A 183 17.97 12.02 9.54
C ALA A 183 17.95 10.49 9.64
N TYR A 184 17.20 9.81 8.76
CA TYR A 184 17.26 8.33 8.63
C TYR A 184 18.45 7.84 7.80
N GLY A 185 19.33 8.72 7.34
CA GLY A 185 20.55 8.37 6.60
C GLY A 185 20.36 8.17 5.09
N ALA A 186 19.20 8.54 4.55
CA ALA A 186 18.97 8.51 3.11
C ALA A 186 19.71 9.66 2.38
N LYS A 187 20.25 9.35 1.20
CA LYS A 187 20.85 10.36 0.31
C LYS A 187 19.76 11.06 -0.49
N LEU A 188 19.62 12.38 -0.36
CA LEU A 188 18.79 13.17 -1.27
C LEU A 188 19.54 13.44 -2.59
N VAL A 189 18.87 13.18 -3.71
CA VAL A 189 19.29 13.60 -5.04
C VAL A 189 18.33 14.71 -5.49
N ARG A 190 18.83 15.94 -5.53
CA ARG A 190 18.05 17.11 -5.95
C ARG A 190 17.96 17.14 -7.47
N VAL A 191 16.75 17.09 -8.01
CA VAL A 191 16.48 17.06 -9.45
C VAL A 191 15.82 18.38 -9.85
N SER A 192 16.43 19.10 -10.78
CA SER A 192 15.83 20.32 -11.34
C SER A 192 14.54 19.99 -12.10
N GLY A 193 13.53 20.84 -11.97
CA GLY A 193 12.26 20.70 -12.68
C GLY A 193 11.12 20.12 -11.83
N THR A 194 10.15 19.49 -12.51
CA THR A 194 8.87 19.06 -11.92
C THR A 194 9.00 17.75 -11.13
N ARG A 195 7.91 17.33 -10.46
CA ARG A 195 7.84 16.01 -9.85
C ARG A 195 8.08 14.88 -10.88
N SER A 196 7.51 15.00 -12.07
CA SER A 196 7.74 14.03 -13.15
C SER A 196 9.20 13.96 -13.58
N ALA A 197 9.95 15.07 -13.49
CA ALA A 197 11.39 15.06 -13.76
C ALA A 197 12.15 14.22 -12.71
N ALA A 198 11.78 14.29 -11.43
CA ALA A 198 12.33 13.42 -10.40
C ALA A 198 11.99 11.93 -10.65
N THR A 199 10.76 11.63 -11.08
CA THR A 199 10.34 10.27 -11.48
C THR A 199 11.17 9.74 -12.67
N HIS A 200 11.41 10.56 -13.69
CA HIS A 200 12.28 10.16 -14.81
C HIS A 200 13.73 9.97 -14.35
N ALA A 201 14.26 10.85 -13.51
CA ALA A 201 15.62 10.76 -13.01
C ALA A 201 15.87 9.47 -12.22
N VAL A 202 14.96 9.08 -11.31
CA VAL A 202 15.11 7.82 -10.56
C VAL A 202 15.05 6.60 -11.47
N ARG A 203 14.15 6.58 -12.46
CA ARG A 203 14.02 5.47 -13.41
C ARG A 203 15.30 5.33 -14.24
N ASN A 204 15.80 6.43 -14.79
CA ASN A 204 17.04 6.45 -15.55
C ASN A 204 18.23 5.98 -14.70
N ALA A 205 18.30 6.42 -13.45
CA ALA A 205 19.34 5.97 -12.53
C ALA A 205 19.24 4.46 -12.25
N CYS A 206 18.05 3.91 -12.05
CA CYS A 206 17.88 2.47 -11.84
C CYS A 206 18.21 1.63 -13.09
N THR A 207 18.01 2.16 -14.29
CA THR A 207 18.47 1.51 -15.53
C THR A 207 19.99 1.56 -15.67
N ALA A 208 20.62 2.66 -15.27
CA ALA A 208 22.07 2.86 -15.43
C ALA A 208 22.92 2.25 -14.30
N GLU A 209 22.37 2.13 -13.09
CA GLU A 209 23.06 1.62 -11.89
C GLU A 209 22.38 0.31 -11.41
N PRO A 210 22.89 -0.88 -11.77
CA PRO A 210 22.27 -2.16 -11.41
C PRO A 210 22.08 -2.40 -9.90
N GLN A 211 22.85 -1.72 -9.06
CA GLN A 211 22.71 -1.78 -7.60
C GLN A 211 21.48 -1.02 -7.05
N LEU A 212 20.84 -0.18 -7.85
CA LEU A 212 19.65 0.58 -7.46
C LEU A 212 18.38 -0.23 -7.76
N THR A 213 17.55 -0.42 -6.74
CA THR A 213 16.23 -1.02 -6.88
C THR A 213 15.18 0.07 -6.74
N TYR A 214 14.39 0.29 -7.79
CA TYR A 214 13.31 1.26 -7.74
C TYR A 214 12.19 0.74 -6.83
N ALA A 215 11.89 1.50 -5.77
CA ALA A 215 10.99 1.15 -4.68
C ALA A 215 9.79 2.10 -4.62
N SER A 216 9.14 2.32 -5.77
CA SER A 216 8.00 3.24 -5.87
C SER A 216 6.80 2.75 -5.08
N HIS A 217 6.40 3.53 -4.08
CA HIS A 217 5.17 3.32 -3.32
C HIS A 217 3.88 3.36 -4.16
N ASN A 218 3.91 3.91 -5.37
CA ASN A 218 2.74 3.99 -6.26
C ASN A 218 2.60 2.76 -7.18
N ALA A 219 3.69 2.05 -7.44
CA ALA A 219 3.70 0.92 -8.37
C ALA A 219 3.93 -0.44 -7.69
N SER A 220 4.48 -0.46 -6.47
CA SER A 220 4.84 -1.70 -5.79
C SER A 220 3.61 -2.50 -5.32
N PRO A 221 3.45 -3.75 -5.79
CA PRO A 221 2.41 -4.66 -5.28
C PRO A 221 2.60 -4.95 -3.79
N TYR A 222 3.85 -5.03 -3.32
CA TYR A 222 4.19 -5.26 -1.91
C TYR A 222 3.77 -4.09 -1.02
N PHE A 223 3.93 -2.85 -1.51
CA PHE A 223 3.51 -1.68 -0.76
C PHE A 223 1.99 -1.70 -0.52
N VAL A 224 1.22 -2.02 -1.57
CA VAL A 224 -0.24 -2.18 -1.45
C VAL A 224 -0.60 -3.34 -0.52
N ALA A 225 0.10 -4.47 -0.59
CA ALA A 225 -0.12 -5.61 0.33
C ALA A 225 0.05 -5.18 1.80
N GLY A 226 1.07 -4.40 2.13
CA GLY A 226 1.23 -3.81 3.46
C GLY A 226 0.07 -2.89 3.86
N LEU A 227 -0.44 -2.09 2.94
CA LEU A 227 -1.61 -1.22 3.20
C LEU A 227 -2.91 -2.01 3.45
N GLN A 228 -3.06 -3.22 2.91
CA GLN A 228 -4.24 -4.06 3.17
C GLN A 228 -4.41 -4.39 4.66
N THR A 229 -3.31 -4.42 5.42
CA THR A 229 -3.35 -4.69 6.86
C THR A 229 -4.19 -3.69 7.64
N LEU A 230 -4.39 -2.47 7.13
CA LEU A 230 -5.28 -1.50 7.76
C LEU A 230 -6.73 -1.98 7.75
N ALA A 231 -7.19 -2.62 6.68
CA ALA A 231 -8.54 -3.21 6.63
C ALA A 231 -8.65 -4.41 7.59
N PHE A 232 -7.62 -5.25 7.65
CA PHE A 232 -7.57 -6.39 8.58
C PHE A 232 -7.65 -5.93 10.03
N GLU A 233 -6.94 -4.84 10.35
CA GLU A 233 -6.92 -4.24 11.67
C GLU A 233 -8.25 -3.59 12.04
N ILE A 234 -8.85 -2.79 11.14
CA ILE A 234 -10.18 -2.22 11.38
C ILE A 234 -11.22 -3.33 11.62
N ALA A 235 -11.19 -4.40 10.81
CA ALA A 235 -12.11 -5.52 11.01
C ALA A 235 -11.86 -6.23 12.34
N GLY A 236 -10.60 -6.49 12.68
CA GLY A 236 -10.20 -7.10 13.95
C GLY A 236 -10.63 -6.28 15.17
N ASP A 237 -10.40 -4.96 15.15
CA ASP A 237 -10.78 -4.03 16.21
C ASP A 237 -12.31 -4.01 16.43
N LEU A 238 -13.09 -4.24 15.37
CA LEU A 238 -14.56 -4.29 15.39
C LEU A 238 -15.12 -5.71 15.64
N GLY A 239 -14.28 -6.67 15.99
CA GLY A 239 -14.67 -8.06 16.26
C GLY A 239 -15.04 -8.83 14.99
N TRP A 240 -14.24 -8.68 13.92
CA TRP A 240 -14.47 -9.24 12.59
C TRP A 240 -15.80 -8.79 11.97
N ARG A 241 -16.20 -7.56 12.29
CA ARG A 241 -17.24 -6.79 11.60
C ARG A 241 -16.58 -5.69 10.77
N VAL A 242 -17.31 -5.11 9.85
CA VAL A 242 -16.85 -3.95 9.06
C VAL A 242 -17.78 -2.77 9.33
N PRO A 243 -17.29 -1.52 9.26
CA PRO A 243 -18.16 -0.36 9.34
C PRO A 243 -19.13 -0.31 8.15
N ASP A 244 -20.26 0.37 8.28
CA ASP A 244 -21.16 0.60 7.15
C ASP A 244 -20.53 1.55 6.11
N HIS A 245 -19.80 2.54 6.61
CA HIS A 245 -19.16 3.59 5.84
C HIS A 245 -17.71 3.79 6.29
N LEU A 246 -16.82 3.95 5.32
CA LEU A 246 -15.42 4.27 5.56
C LEU A 246 -15.05 5.50 4.73
N VAL A 247 -14.67 6.59 5.38
CA VAL A 247 -14.27 7.83 4.69
C VAL A 247 -12.74 7.89 4.62
N VAL A 248 -12.21 8.06 3.41
CA VAL A 248 -10.77 7.95 3.14
C VAL A 248 -10.29 9.13 2.29
N PRO A 249 -9.27 9.88 2.72
CA PRO A 249 -8.64 10.88 1.88
C PRO A 249 -7.80 10.22 0.78
N VAL A 250 -7.91 10.70 -0.46
CA VAL A 250 -7.19 10.15 -1.61
C VAL A 250 -6.33 11.20 -2.29
N GLY A 251 -5.01 11.03 -2.14
CA GLY A 251 -4.00 11.66 -3.00
C GLY A 251 -3.57 10.70 -4.12
N GLY A 252 -2.57 9.85 -3.84
CA GLY A 252 -2.05 8.87 -4.81
C GLY A 252 -2.79 7.53 -4.91
N GLY A 253 -4.00 7.41 -4.37
CA GLY A 253 -4.83 6.19 -4.49
C GLY A 253 -4.42 4.97 -3.64
N GLY A 254 -3.15 4.82 -3.27
CA GLY A 254 -2.65 3.61 -2.60
C GLY A 254 -3.38 3.23 -1.30
N LEU A 255 -3.77 4.20 -0.46
CA LEU A 255 -4.52 3.93 0.77
C LEU A 255 -5.91 3.33 0.47
N PHE A 256 -6.61 3.92 -0.51
CA PHE A 256 -7.89 3.42 -0.97
C PHE A 256 -7.76 1.99 -1.52
N LEU A 257 -6.75 1.73 -2.37
CA LEU A 257 -6.51 0.39 -2.92
C LEU A 257 -6.20 -0.64 -1.82
N GLY A 258 -5.37 -0.28 -0.84
CA GLY A 258 -5.08 -1.15 0.31
C GLY A 258 -6.35 -1.50 1.08
N LEU A 259 -7.19 -0.52 1.40
CA LEU A 259 -8.45 -0.75 2.11
C LEU A 259 -9.43 -1.59 1.28
N ALA A 260 -9.63 -1.25 0.00
CA ALA A 260 -10.53 -1.97 -0.89
C ALA A 260 -10.11 -3.44 -1.04
N TYR A 261 -8.85 -3.69 -1.40
CA TYR A 261 -8.35 -5.06 -1.54
C TYR A 261 -8.34 -5.81 -0.21
N GLY A 262 -7.97 -5.16 0.89
CA GLY A 262 -7.99 -5.80 2.21
C GLY A 262 -9.39 -6.26 2.61
N PHE A 263 -10.41 -5.41 2.52
CA PHE A 263 -11.78 -5.83 2.82
C PHE A 263 -12.32 -6.88 1.83
N MET A 264 -11.96 -6.80 0.54
CA MET A 264 -12.31 -7.83 -0.43
C MET A 264 -11.68 -9.18 -0.08
N THR A 265 -10.42 -9.21 0.36
CA THR A 265 -9.75 -10.42 0.84
C THR A 265 -10.50 -11.03 2.02
N LEU A 266 -10.82 -10.22 3.05
CA LEU A 266 -11.59 -10.69 4.21
C LEU A 266 -12.96 -11.26 3.82
N PHE A 267 -13.64 -10.62 2.86
CA PHE A 267 -14.94 -11.06 2.36
C PHE A 267 -14.83 -12.37 1.59
N ARG A 268 -13.84 -12.51 0.70
CA ARG A 268 -13.57 -13.76 -0.05
C ARG A 268 -13.22 -14.93 0.87
N LEU A 269 -12.54 -14.66 1.98
CA LEU A 269 -12.24 -15.64 3.02
C LEU A 269 -13.46 -15.99 3.90
N GLY A 270 -14.59 -15.29 3.74
CA GLY A 270 -15.79 -15.50 4.54
C GLY A 270 -15.68 -14.99 5.98
N TRP A 271 -14.65 -14.22 6.32
CA TRP A 271 -14.42 -13.72 7.68
C TRP A 271 -15.29 -12.51 8.02
N VAL A 272 -15.74 -11.79 7.00
CA VAL A 272 -16.69 -10.68 7.12
C VAL A 272 -17.84 -10.87 6.14
N LYS A 273 -19.04 -10.40 6.51
CA LYS A 273 -20.27 -10.62 5.72
C LYS A 273 -20.46 -9.65 4.56
N LYS A 274 -19.70 -8.56 4.51
CA LYS A 274 -19.80 -7.50 3.49
C LYS A 274 -18.50 -6.70 3.39
N VAL A 275 -18.39 -5.90 2.34
CA VAL A 275 -17.37 -4.86 2.18
C VAL A 275 -18.00 -3.50 2.54
N PRO A 276 -17.32 -2.61 3.30
CA PRO A 276 -17.84 -1.29 3.64
C PRO A 276 -18.04 -0.43 2.39
N ARG A 277 -18.96 0.55 2.45
CA ARG A 277 -19.01 1.61 1.42
C ARG A 277 -17.86 2.57 1.67
N ILE A 278 -16.88 2.57 0.77
CA ILE A 278 -15.70 3.43 0.88
C ILE A 278 -15.97 4.74 0.15
N HIS A 279 -15.97 5.84 0.90
CA HIS A 279 -16.13 7.21 0.41
C HIS A 279 -14.76 7.84 0.23
N VAL A 280 -14.48 8.32 -0.98
CA VAL A 280 -13.22 8.98 -1.32
C VAL A 280 -13.38 10.49 -1.20
N VAL A 281 -12.45 11.14 -0.51
CA VAL A 281 -12.40 12.59 -0.37
C VAL A 281 -11.13 13.13 -1.02
N GLN A 282 -11.27 14.09 -1.92
CA GLN A 282 -10.18 14.81 -2.58
C GLN A 282 -10.38 16.33 -2.39
N ALA A 283 -9.28 17.09 -2.48
CA ALA A 283 -9.28 18.55 -2.35
C ALA A 283 -9.62 19.24 -3.67
#